data_AF-A0A4Y8SK24-F1
#
_entry.id   AF-A0A4Y8SK24-F1
#
_cell.length_a   1.000
_cell.length_b   1.000
_cell.length_c   1.000
_cell.angle_alpha   90.00
_cell.angle_beta   90.00
_cell.angle_gamma   90.00
#
_symmetry.space_group_name_H-M   'P 1'
#
loop_
_entity.id
_entity.type
_entity.pdbx_description
1 polymer ?
#
loop_
_entity_poly.entity_id
_entity_poly.type
_entity_poly.pdbx_seq_one_letter_code
_entity_poly.pdbx_strand_id
1 'polypeptide(L)'
;MGIKAFAACVVACLGWAAQAQAATAIGSGVLQFTGSIVESSCRGEAGAMGVRVADCPSLAQRSQVDVRRVDRQAQEVQAIRADAQGELYRLVDIKGQPLAQGNYVVILTAP
;
A
#
# COMPACT_ATOMS: atom_id res chain seq x y z
N MET A 1 -49.50 -37.53 56.82
CA MET A 1 -48.39 -36.59 56.55
C MET A 1 -47.58 -37.16 55.39
N GLY A 2 -47.38 -36.46 54.27
CA GLY A 2 -46.52 -37.04 53.21
C GLY A 2 -46.49 -36.45 51.81
N ILE A 3 -47.25 -35.40 51.46
CA ILE A 3 -47.27 -34.93 50.05
C ILE A 3 -46.99 -33.42 49.90
N LYS A 4 -47.13 -32.61 50.96
CA LYS A 4 -46.97 -31.15 50.87
C LYS A 4 -45.50 -30.67 50.92
N ALA A 5 -44.56 -31.51 51.34
CA ALA A 5 -43.15 -31.13 51.51
C ALA A 5 -42.30 -31.27 50.23
N PHE A 6 -42.72 -32.10 49.28
CA PHE A 6 -41.92 -32.37 48.08
C PHE A 6 -41.97 -31.23 47.05
N ALA A 7 -43.08 -30.49 46.97
CA ALA A 7 -43.25 -29.41 46.00
C ALA A 7 -42.46 -28.14 46.36
N ALA A 8 -42.18 -27.90 47.66
CA ALA A 8 -41.49 -26.70 48.11
C ALA A 8 -39.97 -26.74 47.85
N CYS A 9 -39.34 -27.91 47.94
CA CYS A 9 -37.90 -28.05 47.68
C CYS A 9 -37.53 -27.91 46.20
N VAL A 10 -38.38 -28.37 45.28
CA VAL A 10 -38.06 -28.34 43.84
C VAL A 10 -38.08 -26.90 43.30
N VAL A 11 -38.97 -26.04 43.81
CA VAL A 11 -39.03 -24.62 43.42
C VAL A 11 -37.86 -23.83 44.03
N ALA A 12 -37.45 -24.16 45.26
CA ALA A 12 -36.30 -23.53 45.90
C ALA A 12 -34.96 -23.86 45.20
N CYS A 13 -34.82 -25.07 44.66
CA CYS A 13 -33.58 -25.48 43.95
C CYS A 13 -33.45 -24.92 42.53
N LEU A 14 -34.55 -24.53 41.88
CA LEU A 14 -34.52 -23.94 40.52
C LEU A 14 -34.32 -22.42 40.53
N GLY A 15 -34.44 -21.75 41.68
CA GLY A 15 -34.25 -20.31 41.81
C GLY A 15 -32.79 -19.83 41.84
N TRP A 16 -31.83 -20.75 41.99
CA TRP A 16 -30.39 -20.43 42.10
C TRP A 16 -29.57 -20.83 40.86
N ALA A 17 -30.21 -21.26 39.77
CA ALA A 17 -29.53 -21.54 38.51
C ALA A 17 -29.51 -20.34 37.55
N ALA A 18 -29.85 -19.14 38.02
CA ALA A 18 -29.75 -17.92 37.24
C ALA A 18 -28.42 -17.24 37.53
N GLN A 19 -27.68 -16.93 36.45
CA GLN A 19 -26.53 -16.03 36.39
C GLN A 19 -25.15 -16.66 36.58
N ALA A 20 -24.77 -17.54 35.65
CA ALA A 20 -23.40 -17.56 35.14
C ALA A 20 -23.40 -16.93 33.75
N GLN A 21 -23.51 -15.60 33.69
CA GLN A 21 -23.15 -14.88 32.47
C GLN A 21 -21.62 -14.86 32.41
N ALA A 22 -21.03 -15.80 31.67
CA ALA A 22 -19.63 -15.70 31.30
C ALA A 22 -19.49 -14.49 30.38
N ALA A 23 -19.15 -13.34 30.98
CA ALA A 23 -18.83 -12.14 30.24
C ALA A 23 -17.65 -12.47 29.32
N THR A 24 -17.89 -12.57 28.01
CA THR A 24 -16.81 -12.59 27.04
C THR A 24 -16.13 -11.24 27.14
N ALA A 25 -14.91 -11.23 27.69
CA ALA A 25 -14.08 -10.04 27.65
C ALA A 25 -13.74 -9.75 26.18
N ILE A 26 -14.51 -8.87 25.54
CA ILE A 26 -14.18 -8.32 24.24
C ILE A 26 -13.03 -7.34 24.49
N GLY A 27 -11.80 -7.85 24.41
CA GLY A 27 -10.61 -7.02 24.43
C GLY A 27 -10.54 -6.22 23.13
N SER A 28 -10.84 -4.92 23.21
CA SER A 28 -10.52 -3.96 22.15
C SER A 28 -9.18 -3.31 22.48
N GLY A 29 -8.26 -3.32 21.52
CA GLY A 29 -6.96 -2.68 21.64
C GLY A 29 -6.59 -2.02 20.32
N VAL A 30 -5.65 -1.08 20.37
CA VAL A 30 -5.13 -0.39 19.20
C VAL A 30 -3.76 -0.97 18.87
N LEU A 31 -3.59 -1.46 17.63
CA LEU A 31 -2.27 -1.76 17.08
C LEU A 31 -1.65 -0.43 16.65
N GLN A 32 -0.66 0.05 17.40
CA GLN A 32 0.10 1.24 17.02
C GLN A 32 1.35 0.80 16.25
N PHE A 33 1.28 0.93 14.93
CA PHE A 33 2.46 0.75 14.08
C PHE A 33 3.26 2.05 14.07
N THR A 34 4.53 1.97 14.49
CA THR A 34 5.48 3.08 14.36
C THR A 34 6.66 2.59 13.54
N GLY A 35 7.03 3.37 12.54
CA GLY A 35 8.09 3.03 11.61
C GLY A 35 8.23 4.12 10.57
N SER A 36 9.42 4.19 9.97
CA SER A 36 9.66 4.97 8.76
C SER A 36 9.97 3.97 7.65
N ILE A 37 9.27 4.08 6.52
CA ILE A 37 9.66 3.35 5.32
C ILE A 37 10.83 4.13 4.71
N VAL A 38 12.05 3.79 5.11
CA VAL A 38 13.30 4.32 4.56
C VAL A 38 13.88 3.29 3.59
N GLU A 39 13.07 2.87 2.62
CA GLU A 39 13.61 2.10 1.51
C GLU A 39 14.41 3.05 0.63
N SER A 40 15.62 2.63 0.24
CA SER A 40 16.39 3.35 -0.76
C SER A 40 15.57 3.43 -2.04
N SER A 41 15.34 4.64 -2.57
CA SER A 41 14.71 4.77 -3.88
C SER A 41 15.58 4.09 -4.95
N CYS A 42 15.00 3.78 -6.10
CA CYS A 42 15.81 3.39 -7.25
C CYS A 42 16.85 4.47 -7.57
N ARG A 43 17.99 4.06 -8.11
CA ARG A 43 19.01 4.96 -8.66
C ARG A 43 18.64 5.32 -10.09
N GLY A 44 18.35 6.60 -10.33
CA GLY A 44 18.09 7.13 -11.67
C GLY A 44 19.36 7.61 -12.36
N GLU A 45 19.59 7.18 -13.59
CA GLU A 45 20.67 7.63 -14.47
C GLU A 45 20.07 8.23 -15.74
N ALA A 46 20.25 9.52 -15.94
CA ALA A 46 19.83 10.20 -17.18
C ALA A 46 20.79 9.85 -18.32
N GLY A 47 20.24 9.42 -19.45
CA GLY A 47 20.96 9.19 -20.70
C GLY A 47 20.52 10.17 -21.78
N ALA A 48 21.16 10.10 -22.96
CA ALA A 48 20.91 11.05 -24.05
C ALA A 48 19.46 11.11 -24.56
N MET A 49 18.67 10.05 -24.38
CA MET A 49 17.30 9.95 -24.91
C MET A 49 16.29 9.38 -23.91
N GLY A 50 16.67 9.31 -22.64
CA GLY A 50 15.96 8.48 -21.69
C GLY A 50 16.52 8.50 -20.29
N VAL A 51 15.93 7.67 -19.45
CA VAL A 51 16.36 7.43 -18.09
C VAL A 51 16.47 5.94 -17.87
N ARG A 52 17.58 5.52 -17.26
CA ARG A 52 17.72 4.18 -16.70
C ARG A 52 17.42 4.27 -15.21
N VAL A 53 16.69 3.31 -14.71
CA VAL A 53 16.34 3.16 -13.30
C VAL A 53 16.95 1.83 -12.86
N ALA A 54 17.97 1.90 -12.02
CA ALA A 54 18.74 0.74 -11.55
C ALA A 54 18.66 0.62 -10.03
N ASP A 55 19.12 -0.51 -9.49
CA ASP A 55 19.20 -0.78 -8.05
C ASP A 55 17.87 -0.55 -7.31
N CYS A 56 16.76 -0.91 -7.94
CA CYS A 56 15.44 -0.78 -7.33
C CYS A 56 15.24 -1.84 -6.24
N PRO A 57 14.81 -1.45 -5.01
CA PRO A 57 14.32 -2.42 -4.05
C PRO A 57 13.09 -3.15 -4.60
N SER A 58 12.77 -4.31 -4.03
CA SER A 58 11.70 -5.19 -4.51
C SER A 58 10.35 -4.48 -4.67
N LEU A 59 9.99 -3.58 -3.74
CA LEU A 59 8.77 -2.77 -3.83
C LEU A 59 8.81 -1.78 -5.01
N ALA A 60 9.97 -1.17 -5.29
CA ALA A 60 10.10 -0.15 -6.33
C ALA A 60 10.29 -0.73 -7.75
N GLN A 61 10.44 -2.05 -7.93
CA GLN A 61 10.53 -2.67 -9.27
C GLN A 61 9.30 -2.41 -10.14
N ARG A 62 8.15 -2.16 -9.50
CA ARG A 62 6.89 -1.83 -10.19
C ARG A 62 6.54 -0.35 -10.07
N SER A 63 7.54 0.51 -9.81
CA SER A 63 7.30 1.94 -9.70
C SER A 63 6.66 2.49 -10.97
N GLN A 64 5.67 3.35 -10.79
CA GLN A 64 5.15 4.16 -11.87
C GLN A 64 6.21 5.21 -12.23
N VAL A 65 6.44 5.38 -13.53
CA VAL A 65 7.37 6.38 -14.05
C VAL A 65 6.56 7.43 -14.80
N ASP A 66 6.64 8.65 -14.31
CA ASP A 66 6.04 9.82 -14.93
C ASP A 66 7.14 10.83 -15.32
N VAL A 67 6.82 11.72 -16.25
CA VAL A 67 7.76 12.73 -16.74
C VAL A 67 7.05 14.05 -16.97
N ARG A 68 7.66 15.12 -16.43
CA ARG A 68 7.10 16.47 -16.48
C ARG A 68 8.09 17.43 -17.09
N ARG A 69 7.60 18.31 -17.98
CA ARG A 69 8.38 19.44 -18.47
C ARG A 69 8.65 20.44 -17.35
N VAL A 70 9.89 20.93 -17.31
CA VAL A 70 10.28 22.02 -16.41
C VAL A 70 9.93 23.36 -17.05
N ASP A 71 10.28 23.50 -18.33
CA ASP A 71 10.08 24.75 -19.08
C ASP A 71 8.71 24.75 -19.78
N ARG A 72 8.07 25.93 -19.87
CA ARG A 72 6.80 26.06 -20.60
C ARG A 72 6.94 25.82 -22.10
N GLN A 73 8.13 26.03 -22.66
CA GLN A 73 8.42 25.86 -24.08
C GLN A 73 8.79 24.42 -24.45
N ALA A 74 9.06 23.56 -23.47
CA ALA A 74 9.38 22.17 -23.72
C ALA A 74 8.15 21.40 -24.21
N GLN A 75 8.37 20.49 -25.16
CA GLN A 75 7.31 19.68 -25.74
C GLN A 75 6.66 18.80 -24.67
N GLU A 76 5.40 18.48 -24.88
CA GLU A 76 4.72 17.45 -24.10
C GLU A 76 5.43 16.11 -24.29
N VAL A 77 5.54 15.36 -23.20
CA VAL A 77 6.46 14.25 -23.07
C VAL A 77 5.78 13.08 -22.39
N GLN A 78 6.16 11.87 -22.80
CA GLN A 78 5.77 10.61 -22.18
C GLN A 78 7.02 9.76 -21.99
N ALA A 79 7.04 8.97 -20.92
CA ALA A 79 8.07 7.98 -20.69
C ALA A 79 7.55 6.60 -21.11
N ILE A 80 8.20 5.97 -22.08
CA ILE A 80 7.85 4.62 -22.53
C ILE A 80 8.94 3.64 -22.11
N ARG A 81 8.53 2.45 -21.66
CA ARG A 81 9.46 1.36 -21.33
C ARG A 81 10.15 0.90 -22.63
N ALA A 82 11.46 0.84 -22.61
CA ALA A 82 12.31 0.54 -23.77
C ALA A 82 13.00 -0.83 -23.70
N ASP A 83 12.96 -1.50 -22.55
CA ASP A 83 13.50 -2.84 -22.33
C ASP A 83 12.47 -3.79 -21.71
N ALA A 84 12.78 -5.09 -21.74
CA ALA A 84 11.92 -6.13 -21.17
C ALA A 84 12.05 -6.21 -19.64
N GLN A 85 13.21 -5.86 -19.12
CA GLN A 85 13.55 -5.86 -17.70
C GLN A 85 12.86 -4.72 -16.95
N GLY A 86 12.54 -3.65 -17.67
CA GLY A 86 11.81 -2.53 -17.14
C GLY A 86 12.67 -1.46 -16.46
N GLU A 87 13.95 -1.43 -16.78
CA GLU A 87 14.92 -0.52 -16.21
C GLU A 87 15.18 0.67 -17.13
N LEU A 88 14.91 0.55 -18.42
CA LEU A 88 15.15 1.60 -19.39
C LEU A 88 13.84 2.24 -19.86
N TYR A 89 13.79 3.57 -19.77
CA TYR A 89 12.68 4.37 -20.27
C TYR A 89 13.18 5.35 -21.33
N ARG A 90 12.51 5.41 -22.48
CA ARG A 90 12.74 6.40 -23.53
C ARG A 90 11.75 7.53 -23.37
N LEU A 91 12.23 8.76 -23.48
CA LEU A 91 11.36 9.94 -23.48
C LEU A 91 10.92 10.26 -24.91
N VAL A 92 9.61 10.32 -25.10
CA VAL A 92 8.99 10.55 -26.40
C VAL A 92 7.97 11.68 -26.35
N ASP A 93 7.71 12.31 -27.48
CA ASP A 93 6.62 13.25 -27.63
C ASP A 93 5.25 12.53 -27.71
N ILE A 94 4.17 13.31 -27.85
CA ILE A 94 2.80 12.77 -28.00
C ILE A 94 2.60 11.94 -29.28
N LYS A 95 3.53 12.01 -30.25
CA LYS A 95 3.52 11.22 -31.48
C LYS A 95 4.40 9.97 -31.36
N GLY A 96 5.01 9.74 -30.20
CA GLY A 96 5.93 8.63 -29.96
C GLY A 96 7.33 8.85 -30.53
N GLN A 97 7.67 10.06 -30.99
CA GLN A 97 9.00 10.38 -31.50
C GLN A 97 9.96 10.70 -30.35
N PRO A 98 11.22 10.27 -30.42
CA PRO A 98 12.18 10.60 -29.38
C PRO A 98 12.37 12.12 -29.24
N LEU A 99 12.44 12.60 -28.01
CA LEU A 99 12.68 14.01 -27.76
C LEU A 99 14.10 14.42 -28.14
N ALA A 100 14.23 15.58 -28.79
CA ALA A 100 15.52 16.13 -29.20
C ALA A 100 16.09 17.13 -28.18
N GLN A 101 15.24 17.85 -27.44
CA GLN A 101 15.66 18.92 -26.54
C GLN A 101 14.59 19.26 -25.49
N GLY A 102 15.03 19.84 -24.37
CA GLY A 102 14.16 20.35 -23.30
C GLY A 102 14.62 19.86 -21.92
N ASN A 103 14.21 20.58 -20.87
CA ASN A 103 14.44 20.18 -19.49
C ASN A 103 13.21 19.45 -18.93
N TYR A 104 13.45 18.28 -18.39
CA TYR A 104 12.40 17.38 -17.90
C TYR A 104 12.77 16.82 -16.53
N VAL A 105 11.77 16.61 -15.69
CA VAL A 105 11.89 15.91 -14.42
C VAL A 105 11.20 14.55 -14.57
N VAL A 106 11.94 13.49 -14.27
CA VAL A 106 11.41 12.13 -14.15
C VAL A 106 10.98 11.93 -12.71
N ILE A 107 9.78 11.40 -12.52
CA ILE A 107 9.19 11.10 -11.22
C ILE A 107 9.01 9.58 -11.14
N LEU A 108 9.57 8.99 -10.08
CA LEU A 108 9.42 7.57 -9.78
C LEU A 108 8.52 7.43 -8.54
N THR A 109 7.41 6.73 -8.68
CA THR A 109 6.45 6.49 -7.59
C THR A 109 6.38 5.00 -7.30
N ALA A 110 6.92 4.58 -6.16
CA ALA A 110 6.79 3.20 -5.67
C ALA A 110 5.33 2.90 -5.23
N PRO A 111 4.85 1.65 -5.40
CA PRO A 111 3.52 1.21 -4.98
C PRO A 111 3.33 1.18 -3.46
#